data_AF-A0A3R7BGJ5-F1
#
_entry.id   AF-A0A3R7BGJ5-F1
#
_cell.length_a   1.000
_cell.length_b   1.000
_cell.length_c   1.000
_cell.angle_alpha   90.00
_cell.angle_beta   90.00
_cell.angle_gamma   90.00
#
_symmetry.space_group_name_H-M   'P 1'
#
loop_
_entity.id
_entity.type
_entity.pdbx_description
1 polymer ?
#
loop_
_entity_poly.entity_id
_entity_poly.type
_entity_poly.pdbx_seq_one_letter_code
_entity_poly.pdbx_strand_id
1 'polypeptide(L)'
;MKKKLYVPHPGHFDGLKELISEAGKDIYSIFMAGSPDYVGTGRSNLSSPQIEDIREQTEYAHKNGVAVEIVLNSSCMGGRHLTPEGFNLIHWYLEQLDSCGVDTIVVADPFLVEAVAKDFSMKPVVSVLSFVNSPEKAEFYYDLGASSIVVDPDVHRHFDVLHAIRDAVDCELKLLVNEGCLYQCPFRYAHFNFFSHAFGPQPRPNVLTDYYYERCILLRIKDPRLIINSPWIRPEDIHEYADVTNVFKIGGRTHYINWILNCVRAYTDERYDGNLMDLLDCPKDLKDLYYISNRDLDYAINHWKNCPTVCADCGFCRDLTEKAVRVYTGGGTESERLIEWSKIADETAVHA
;
A
#
# COMPACT_ATOMS: atom_id res chain seq x y z
N MET A 1 -16.42 1.17 -15.63
CA MET A 1 -15.40 0.10 -15.79
C MET A 1 -15.60 -0.93 -14.69
N LYS A 2 -15.49 -2.25 -14.95
CA LYS A 2 -15.51 -3.25 -13.86
C LYS A 2 -14.14 -3.25 -13.19
N LYS A 3 -14.05 -2.73 -11.96
CA LYS A 3 -12.83 -2.66 -11.16
C LYS A 3 -12.55 -3.97 -10.42
N LYS A 4 -11.27 -4.25 -10.16
CA LYS A 4 -10.80 -5.35 -9.33
C LYS A 4 -10.16 -4.77 -8.06
N LEU A 5 -10.74 -5.05 -6.90
CA LEU A 5 -10.18 -4.62 -5.61
C LEU A 5 -9.35 -5.74 -4.98
N TYR A 6 -8.09 -5.42 -4.70
CA TYR A 6 -7.18 -6.24 -3.90
C TYR A 6 -7.18 -5.71 -2.47
N VAL A 7 -7.67 -6.52 -1.53
CA VAL A 7 -8.04 -6.10 -0.18
C VAL A 7 -7.10 -6.71 0.86
N PRO A 8 -6.61 -5.93 1.83
CA PRO A 8 -5.71 -6.45 2.84
C PRO A 8 -6.44 -7.41 3.75
N HIS A 9 -5.78 -8.48 4.15
CA HIS A 9 -6.27 -9.44 5.13
C HIS A 9 -5.28 -9.52 6.31
N PRO A 10 -5.72 -9.31 7.56
CA PRO A 10 -4.86 -9.38 8.75
C PRO A 10 -4.26 -10.77 9.04
N GLY A 11 -4.76 -11.84 8.39
CA GLY A 11 -4.17 -13.17 8.43
C GLY A 11 -4.75 -14.12 9.48
N HIS A 12 -5.94 -13.86 10.02
CA HIS A 12 -6.68 -14.78 10.90
C HIS A 12 -8.04 -15.15 10.31
N PHE A 13 -8.47 -16.39 10.46
CA PHE A 13 -9.61 -16.91 9.69
C PHE A 13 -10.95 -16.20 9.96
N ASP A 14 -11.21 -15.78 11.19
CA ASP A 14 -12.45 -15.06 11.52
C ASP A 14 -12.54 -13.70 10.79
N GLY A 15 -11.41 -13.01 10.60
CA GLY A 15 -11.36 -11.77 9.84
C GLY A 15 -11.62 -11.99 8.36
N LEU A 16 -11.18 -13.13 7.81
CA LEU A 16 -11.50 -13.50 6.43
C LEU A 16 -13.00 -13.77 6.25
N LYS A 17 -13.63 -14.48 7.19
CA LYS A 17 -15.07 -14.75 7.16
C LYS A 17 -15.87 -13.45 7.18
N GLU A 18 -15.51 -12.52 8.05
CA GLU A 18 -16.14 -11.20 8.15
C GLU A 18 -15.95 -10.38 6.85
N LEU A 19 -14.73 -10.32 6.31
CA LEU A 19 -14.45 -9.63 5.04
C LEU A 19 -15.29 -10.19 3.88
N ILE A 20 -15.35 -11.51 3.76
CA ILE A 20 -16.10 -12.18 2.69
C ILE A 20 -17.61 -12.03 2.90
N SER A 21 -18.12 -12.14 4.12
CA SER A 21 -19.56 -12.00 4.38
C SER A 21 -20.08 -10.60 4.09
N GLU A 22 -19.31 -9.57 4.45
CA GLU A 22 -19.72 -8.17 4.34
C GLU A 22 -19.45 -7.58 2.95
N ALA A 23 -18.37 -8.00 2.28
CA ALA A 23 -17.91 -7.35 1.04
C ALA A 23 -17.39 -8.31 -0.04
N GLY A 24 -17.53 -9.63 0.11
CA GLY A 24 -16.91 -10.63 -0.78
C GLY A 24 -17.23 -10.46 -2.27
N LYS A 25 -18.40 -9.90 -2.62
CA LYS A 25 -18.80 -9.64 -4.02
C LYS A 25 -18.01 -8.51 -4.68
N ASP A 26 -17.45 -7.62 -3.88
CA ASP A 26 -16.69 -6.45 -4.32
C ASP A 26 -15.18 -6.70 -4.27
N ILE A 27 -14.77 -7.83 -3.68
CA ILE A 27 -13.37 -8.22 -3.50
C ILE A 27 -12.99 -9.17 -4.64
N TYR A 28 -11.96 -8.79 -5.40
CA TYR A 28 -11.37 -9.69 -6.39
C TYR A 28 -10.38 -10.66 -5.74
N SER A 29 -9.52 -10.12 -4.87
CA SER A 29 -8.53 -10.91 -4.15
C SER A 29 -8.26 -10.33 -2.77
N ILE A 30 -8.00 -11.20 -1.80
CA ILE A 30 -7.45 -10.84 -0.51
C ILE A 30 -5.95 -11.12 -0.47
N PHE A 31 -5.20 -10.30 0.27
CA PHE A 31 -3.76 -10.50 0.44
C PHE A 31 -3.32 -10.46 1.90
N MET A 32 -2.53 -11.45 2.32
CA MET A 32 -1.98 -11.56 3.69
C MET A 32 -0.47 -11.81 3.68
N ALA A 33 0.18 -11.65 4.83
CA ALA A 33 1.60 -11.96 4.97
C ALA A 33 1.81 -13.47 4.95
N GLY A 34 2.90 -13.91 4.30
CA GLY A 34 3.43 -15.24 4.54
C GLY A 34 4.24 -15.31 5.84
N SER A 35 4.82 -16.47 6.10
CA SER A 35 5.60 -16.70 7.31
C SER A 35 6.94 -15.96 7.27
N PRO A 36 7.25 -15.13 8.29
CA PRO A 36 8.49 -14.39 8.37
C PRO A 36 9.70 -15.29 8.63
N ASP A 37 9.51 -16.59 8.84
CA ASP A 37 10.60 -17.54 9.07
C ASP A 37 11.28 -17.98 7.76
N TYR A 38 10.66 -17.72 6.60
CA TYR A 38 11.21 -18.06 5.28
C TYR A 38 11.58 -16.80 4.50
N VAL A 39 10.61 -15.90 4.30
CA VAL A 39 10.79 -14.60 3.65
C VAL A 39 9.97 -13.57 4.40
N GLY A 40 10.57 -12.44 4.73
CA GLY A 40 9.90 -11.36 5.44
C GLY A 40 8.97 -10.53 4.56
N THR A 41 8.42 -9.47 5.14
CA THR A 41 7.63 -8.47 4.41
C THR A 41 8.09 -7.04 4.73
N GLY A 42 7.70 -6.10 3.87
CA GLY A 42 7.97 -4.67 4.04
C GLY A 42 7.18 -3.97 5.15
N ARG A 43 6.45 -4.70 5.99
CA ARG A 43 5.62 -4.16 7.08
C ARG A 43 5.65 -5.13 8.28
N SER A 44 5.14 -4.67 9.42
CA SER A 44 4.87 -5.57 10.54
C SER A 44 3.74 -6.55 10.20
N ASN A 45 3.79 -7.73 10.81
CA ASN A 45 2.78 -8.77 10.66
C ASN A 45 1.94 -8.83 11.94
N LEU A 46 0.61 -8.66 11.84
CA LEU A 46 -0.31 -8.88 12.95
C LEU A 46 -0.52 -10.37 13.24
N SER A 47 -0.47 -11.18 12.19
CA SER A 47 -0.57 -12.63 12.23
C SER A 47 0.46 -13.24 11.29
N SER A 48 0.89 -14.45 11.60
CA SER A 48 1.71 -15.29 10.73
C SER A 48 1.02 -16.65 10.60
N PRO A 49 0.03 -16.76 9.68
CA PRO A 49 -0.73 -17.99 9.51
C PRO A 49 0.22 -19.13 9.13
N GLN A 50 -0.02 -20.31 9.72
CA GLN A 50 0.72 -21.51 9.33
C GLN A 50 0.24 -22.02 7.98
N ILE A 51 0.98 -22.95 7.37
CA ILE A 51 0.67 -23.49 6.04
C ILE A 51 -0.77 -24.06 6.00
N GLU A 52 -1.19 -24.76 7.05
CA GLU A 52 -2.55 -25.31 7.12
C GLU A 52 -3.61 -24.22 7.25
N ASP A 53 -3.36 -23.18 8.05
CA ASP A 53 -4.25 -22.02 8.14
C ASP A 53 -4.39 -21.32 6.78
N ILE A 54 -3.30 -21.25 6.00
CA ILE A 54 -3.31 -20.68 4.65
C ILE A 54 -4.14 -21.57 3.72
N ARG A 55 -4.02 -22.89 3.81
CA ARG A 55 -4.82 -23.85 3.03
C ARG A 55 -6.31 -23.68 3.30
N GLU A 56 -6.72 -23.73 4.57
CA GLU A 56 -8.14 -23.59 4.96
C GLU A 56 -8.71 -22.25 4.50
N GLN A 57 -7.96 -21.16 4.68
CA GLN A 57 -8.37 -19.83 4.25
C GLN A 57 -8.47 -19.72 2.72
N THR A 58 -7.55 -20.36 1.99
CA THR A 58 -7.57 -20.38 0.52
C THR A 58 -8.79 -21.12 0.00
N GLU A 59 -9.08 -22.31 0.53
CA GLU A 59 -10.28 -23.07 0.17
C GLU A 59 -11.56 -22.29 0.45
N TYR A 60 -11.64 -21.62 1.61
CA TYR A 60 -12.78 -20.78 1.96
C TYR A 60 -12.94 -19.58 1.03
N ALA A 61 -11.83 -18.88 0.70
CA ALA A 61 -11.86 -17.75 -0.22
C ALA A 61 -12.30 -18.17 -1.62
N HIS A 62 -11.74 -19.25 -2.16
CA HIS A 62 -12.09 -19.81 -3.46
C HIS A 62 -13.55 -20.25 -3.54
N LYS A 63 -14.08 -20.88 -2.48
CA LYS A 63 -15.50 -21.24 -2.39
C LYS A 63 -16.44 -20.04 -2.53
N ASN A 64 -15.96 -18.84 -2.19
CA ASN A 64 -16.69 -17.58 -2.30
C ASN A 64 -16.27 -16.74 -3.53
N GLY A 65 -15.46 -17.30 -4.44
CA GLY A 65 -15.04 -16.64 -5.67
C GLY A 65 -13.99 -15.55 -5.49
N VAL A 66 -13.26 -15.57 -4.37
CA VAL A 66 -12.20 -14.61 -4.04
C VAL A 66 -10.83 -15.27 -4.16
N ALA A 67 -9.91 -14.64 -4.89
CA ALA A 67 -8.53 -15.14 -5.03
C ALA A 67 -7.66 -14.80 -3.80
N VAL A 68 -6.60 -15.57 -3.57
CA VAL A 68 -5.66 -15.38 -2.46
C VAL A 68 -4.26 -15.02 -2.94
N GLU A 69 -3.72 -13.96 -2.37
CA GLU A 69 -2.38 -13.45 -2.62
C GLU A 69 -1.54 -13.52 -1.33
N ILE A 70 -0.35 -14.11 -1.37
CA ILE A 70 0.57 -14.13 -0.23
C ILE A 70 1.75 -13.18 -0.48
N VAL A 71 2.04 -12.34 0.51
CA VAL A 71 3.09 -11.33 0.43
C VAL A 71 4.38 -11.84 1.09
N LEU A 72 5.45 -11.92 0.29
CA LEU A 72 6.82 -12.33 0.63
C LEU A 72 7.82 -11.28 0.10
N ASN A 73 7.55 -10.01 0.37
CA ASN A 73 8.15 -8.89 -0.35
C ASN A 73 9.31 -8.19 0.38
N SER A 74 10.13 -8.94 1.14
CA SER A 74 11.39 -8.42 1.67
C SER A 74 12.20 -7.72 0.57
N SER A 75 12.55 -6.45 0.78
CA SER A 75 13.43 -5.68 -0.12
C SER A 75 14.90 -6.06 0.04
N CYS A 76 15.24 -6.77 1.10
CA CYS A 76 16.57 -7.32 1.35
C CYS A 76 16.44 -8.64 2.12
N MET A 77 17.11 -9.69 1.64
CA MET A 77 17.19 -10.99 2.31
C MET A 77 18.60 -11.29 2.85
N GLY A 78 19.51 -10.31 2.82
CA GLY A 78 20.90 -10.50 3.27
C GLY A 78 21.69 -11.55 2.47
N GLY A 79 21.33 -11.79 1.21
CA GLY A 79 21.96 -12.80 0.35
C GLY A 79 21.57 -14.26 0.62
N ARG A 80 20.62 -14.52 1.53
CA ARG A 80 20.23 -15.90 1.90
C ARG A 80 19.71 -16.73 0.74
N HIS A 81 18.91 -16.13 -0.14
CA HIS A 81 18.39 -16.79 -1.33
C HIS A 81 19.48 -17.26 -2.31
N LEU A 82 20.72 -16.77 -2.16
CA LEU A 82 21.88 -17.15 -2.97
C LEU A 82 22.74 -18.24 -2.32
N THR A 83 22.40 -18.73 -1.12
CA THR A 83 23.05 -19.90 -0.52
C THR A 83 22.24 -21.16 -0.82
N PRO A 84 22.87 -22.35 -0.89
CA PRO A 84 22.13 -23.60 -1.10
C PRO A 84 21.03 -23.82 -0.07
N GLU A 85 21.30 -23.52 1.20
CA GLU A 85 20.35 -23.70 2.30
C GLU A 85 19.16 -22.74 2.18
N GLY A 86 19.42 -21.46 1.93
CA GLY A 86 18.36 -20.46 1.80
C GLY A 86 17.55 -20.65 0.52
N PHE A 87 18.20 -21.02 -0.60
CA PHE A 87 17.52 -21.42 -1.83
C PHE A 87 16.54 -22.56 -1.56
N ASN A 88 17.02 -23.68 -1.00
CA ASN A 88 16.19 -24.87 -0.75
C ASN A 88 15.04 -24.56 0.22
N LEU A 89 15.31 -23.79 1.28
CA LEU A 89 14.31 -23.44 2.29
C LEU A 89 13.19 -22.55 1.71
N ILE A 90 13.55 -21.55 0.90
CA ILE A 90 12.58 -20.68 0.24
C ILE A 90 11.79 -21.46 -0.82
N HIS A 91 12.45 -22.28 -1.64
CA HIS A 91 11.80 -23.12 -2.64
C HIS A 91 10.78 -24.05 -2.00
N TRP A 92 11.18 -24.77 -0.95
CA TRP A 92 10.27 -25.64 -0.21
C TRP A 92 9.04 -24.88 0.28
N TYR A 93 9.22 -23.66 0.83
CA TYR A 93 8.08 -22.88 1.31
C TYR A 93 7.15 -22.43 0.18
N LEU A 94 7.71 -22.01 -0.96
CA LEU A 94 6.93 -21.71 -2.16
C LEU A 94 6.17 -22.96 -2.66
N GLU A 95 6.76 -24.15 -2.62
CA GLU A 95 6.08 -25.41 -2.96
C GLU A 95 4.90 -25.68 -2.02
N GLN A 96 5.06 -25.39 -0.72
CA GLN A 96 3.96 -25.52 0.24
C GLN A 96 2.81 -24.56 -0.10
N LEU A 97 3.12 -23.29 -0.41
CA LEU A 97 2.11 -22.30 -0.79
C LEU A 97 1.40 -22.67 -2.11
N ASP A 98 2.15 -23.15 -3.11
CA ASP A 98 1.60 -23.63 -4.38
C ASP A 98 0.63 -24.80 -4.12
N SER A 99 1.02 -25.74 -3.26
CA SER A 99 0.17 -26.88 -2.87
C SER A 99 -1.09 -26.47 -2.12
N CYS A 100 -1.11 -25.31 -1.46
CA CYS A 100 -2.29 -24.74 -0.80
C CYS A 100 -3.28 -24.13 -1.79
N GLY A 101 -2.91 -24.03 -3.07
CA GLY A 101 -3.74 -23.40 -4.10
C GLY A 101 -3.72 -21.87 -4.04
N VAL A 102 -2.71 -21.26 -3.42
CA VAL A 102 -2.54 -19.80 -3.47
C VAL A 102 -2.50 -19.35 -4.93
N ASP A 103 -3.11 -18.23 -5.28
CA ASP A 103 -3.19 -17.79 -6.69
C ASP A 103 -1.94 -17.01 -7.10
N THR A 104 -1.45 -16.15 -6.20
CA THR A 104 -0.37 -15.21 -6.51
C THR A 104 0.56 -14.97 -5.32
N ILE A 105 1.83 -14.72 -5.64
CA ILE A 105 2.87 -14.38 -4.66
C ILE A 105 3.42 -12.99 -4.95
N VAL A 106 3.39 -12.10 -3.95
CA VAL A 106 3.97 -10.76 -4.05
C VAL A 106 5.40 -10.77 -3.55
N VAL A 107 6.34 -10.48 -4.44
CA VAL A 107 7.78 -10.50 -4.17
C VAL A 107 8.43 -9.21 -4.66
N ALA A 108 9.49 -8.78 -3.98
CA ALA A 108 10.24 -7.57 -4.36
C ALA A 108 11.55 -7.89 -5.09
N ASP A 109 12.23 -8.94 -4.66
CA ASP A 109 13.52 -9.37 -5.22
C ASP A 109 13.33 -10.01 -6.61
N PRO A 110 14.05 -9.54 -7.65
CA PRO A 110 13.99 -10.12 -9.00
C PRO A 110 14.23 -11.63 -9.05
N PHE A 111 15.09 -12.17 -8.17
CA PHE A 111 15.34 -13.61 -8.10
C PHE A 111 14.06 -14.38 -7.79
N LEU A 112 13.24 -13.89 -6.85
CA LEU A 112 12.00 -14.54 -6.48
C LEU A 112 10.91 -14.37 -7.54
N VAL A 113 10.90 -13.25 -8.27
CA VAL A 113 9.99 -13.08 -9.42
C VAL A 113 10.27 -14.17 -10.46
N GLU A 114 11.54 -14.34 -10.82
CA GLU A 114 11.97 -15.32 -11.81
C GLU A 114 11.73 -16.76 -11.35
N ALA A 115 12.05 -17.09 -10.10
CA ALA A 115 11.84 -18.43 -9.54
C ALA A 115 10.35 -18.79 -9.52
N VAL A 116 9.48 -17.89 -9.03
CA VAL A 116 8.03 -18.12 -9.01
C VAL A 116 7.48 -18.28 -10.43
N ALA A 117 7.95 -17.47 -11.40
CA ALA A 117 7.50 -17.57 -12.79
C ALA A 117 7.83 -18.91 -13.46
N LYS A 118 8.99 -19.50 -13.15
CA LYS A 118 9.53 -20.68 -13.84
C LYS A 118 9.12 -21.99 -13.20
N ASP A 119 9.09 -22.03 -11.87
CA ASP A 119 9.10 -23.29 -11.14
C ASP A 119 7.75 -23.63 -10.48
N PHE A 120 6.78 -22.70 -10.48
CA PHE A 120 5.53 -22.81 -9.74
C PHE A 120 4.29 -22.49 -10.60
N SER A 121 3.11 -22.94 -10.14
CA SER A 121 1.84 -22.65 -10.83
C SER A 121 1.24 -21.30 -10.41
N MET A 122 1.54 -20.85 -9.19
CA MET A 122 1.31 -19.50 -8.68
C MET A 122 1.91 -18.45 -9.60
N LYS A 123 1.24 -17.28 -9.68
CA LYS A 123 1.74 -16.19 -10.52
C LYS A 123 2.52 -15.14 -9.70
N PRO A 124 3.70 -14.69 -10.16
CA PRO A 124 4.45 -13.67 -9.47
C PRO A 124 3.84 -12.28 -9.68
N VAL A 125 3.76 -11.53 -8.59
CA VAL A 125 3.34 -10.13 -8.55
C VAL A 125 4.52 -9.31 -8.04
N VAL A 126 4.94 -8.32 -8.81
CA VAL A 126 6.03 -7.42 -8.40
C VAL A 126 5.49 -6.47 -7.34
N SER A 127 6.15 -6.46 -6.21
CA SER A 127 5.83 -5.61 -5.06
C SER A 127 6.08 -4.13 -5.36
N VAL A 128 5.33 -3.26 -4.69
CA VAL A 128 5.62 -1.82 -4.64
C VAL A 128 7.02 -1.52 -4.07
N LEU A 129 7.59 -2.45 -3.28
CA LEU A 129 8.95 -2.36 -2.75
C LEU A 129 10.05 -2.53 -3.81
N SER A 130 9.71 -2.90 -5.04
CA SER A 130 10.62 -2.92 -6.18
C SER A 130 10.78 -1.54 -6.84
N PHE A 131 9.99 -0.54 -6.41
CA PHE A 131 10.04 0.84 -6.91
C PHE A 131 9.92 0.94 -8.44
N VAL A 132 8.97 0.20 -9.03
CA VAL A 132 8.72 0.22 -10.48
C VAL A 132 8.02 1.54 -10.83
N ASN A 133 8.82 2.48 -11.33
CA ASN A 133 8.41 3.86 -11.60
C ASN A 133 8.86 4.36 -12.98
N SER A 134 9.23 3.44 -13.88
CA SER A 134 9.59 3.75 -15.26
C SER A 134 9.25 2.57 -16.19
N PRO A 135 9.09 2.82 -17.50
CA PRO A 135 8.87 1.76 -18.50
C PRO A 135 9.95 0.68 -18.47
N GLU A 136 11.22 1.06 -18.35
CA GLU A 136 12.35 0.13 -18.41
C GLU A 136 12.36 -0.83 -17.21
N LYS A 137 11.99 -0.33 -16.02
CA LYS A 137 11.82 -1.21 -14.85
C LYS A 137 10.63 -2.15 -15.03
N ALA A 138 9.55 -1.68 -15.66
CA ALA A 138 8.38 -2.50 -15.91
C ALA A 138 8.70 -3.62 -16.92
N GLU A 139 9.34 -3.28 -18.04
CA GLU A 139 9.82 -4.24 -19.05
C GLU A 139 10.74 -5.28 -18.42
N PHE A 140 11.73 -4.85 -17.62
CA PHE A 140 12.64 -5.77 -16.94
C PHE A 140 11.90 -6.84 -16.13
N TYR A 141 10.93 -6.44 -15.30
CA TYR A 141 10.18 -7.41 -14.51
C TYR A 141 9.18 -8.23 -15.34
N TYR A 142 8.59 -7.64 -16.38
CA TYR A 142 7.72 -8.35 -17.32
C TYR A 142 8.47 -9.47 -18.03
N ASP A 143 9.68 -9.20 -18.52
CA ASP A 143 10.56 -10.16 -19.18
C ASP A 143 11.02 -11.29 -18.22
N LEU A 144 11.15 -11.00 -16.93
CA LEU A 144 11.39 -12.03 -15.89
C LEU A 144 10.20 -12.96 -15.64
N GLY A 145 9.01 -12.64 -16.18
CA GLY A 145 7.80 -13.43 -16.04
C GLY A 145 6.77 -12.89 -15.05
N ALA A 146 6.87 -11.60 -14.66
CA ALA A 146 5.87 -10.97 -13.81
C ALA A 146 4.46 -11.02 -14.44
N SER A 147 3.50 -11.61 -13.72
CA SER A 147 2.09 -11.62 -14.15
C SER A 147 1.38 -10.31 -13.86
N SER A 148 1.88 -9.57 -12.87
CA SER A 148 1.36 -8.28 -12.46
C SER A 148 2.43 -7.44 -11.79
N ILE A 149 2.32 -6.12 -11.89
CA ILE A 149 3.23 -5.15 -11.28
C ILE A 149 2.44 -4.16 -10.44
N VAL A 150 2.78 -4.04 -9.16
CA VAL A 150 2.30 -2.92 -8.34
C VAL A 150 3.20 -1.72 -8.61
N VAL A 151 2.67 -0.73 -9.32
CA VAL A 151 3.40 0.48 -9.72
C VAL A 151 3.74 1.31 -8.48
N ASP A 152 4.89 1.97 -8.48
CA ASP A 152 5.31 2.83 -7.37
C ASP A 152 4.35 4.03 -7.22
N PRO A 153 3.80 4.29 -6.02
CA PRO A 153 2.97 5.45 -5.76
C PRO A 153 3.59 6.78 -6.15
N ASP A 154 4.92 6.91 -6.14
CA ASP A 154 5.59 8.14 -6.54
C ASP A 154 5.28 8.58 -7.99
N VAL A 155 4.74 7.69 -8.84
CA VAL A 155 4.29 8.06 -10.21
C VAL A 155 2.76 8.11 -10.37
N HIS A 156 1.96 7.92 -9.32
CA HIS A 156 0.50 7.96 -9.44
C HIS A 156 -0.05 9.30 -9.97
N ARG A 157 0.63 10.42 -9.72
CA ARG A 157 0.21 11.73 -10.25
C ARG A 157 0.86 12.08 -11.60
N HIS A 158 1.73 11.22 -12.12
CA HIS A 158 2.47 11.39 -13.37
C HIS A 158 1.84 10.51 -14.46
N PHE A 159 0.72 10.97 -15.02
CA PHE A 159 -0.08 10.19 -15.97
C PHE A 159 0.69 9.84 -17.25
N ASP A 160 1.56 10.74 -17.71
CA ASP A 160 2.50 10.49 -18.80
C ASP A 160 3.40 9.28 -18.52
N VAL A 161 3.95 9.18 -17.29
CA VAL A 161 4.77 8.05 -16.87
C VAL A 161 3.93 6.77 -16.74
N LEU A 162 2.72 6.86 -16.18
CA LEU A 162 1.82 5.70 -16.06
C LEU A 162 1.43 5.14 -17.43
N HIS A 163 1.11 6.01 -18.40
CA HIS A 163 0.83 5.58 -19.78
C HIS A 163 2.05 4.96 -20.43
N ALA A 164 3.24 5.56 -20.26
CA ALA A 164 4.47 4.97 -20.79
C ALA A 164 4.76 3.58 -20.19
N ILE A 165 4.50 3.37 -18.90
CA ILE A 165 4.60 2.05 -18.26
C ILE A 165 3.57 1.08 -18.84
N ARG A 166 2.31 1.52 -19.03
CA ARG A 166 1.25 0.70 -19.62
C ARG A 166 1.57 0.28 -21.05
N ASP A 167 2.15 1.16 -21.85
CA ASP A 167 2.50 0.90 -23.25
C ASP A 167 3.69 -0.08 -23.39
N ALA A 168 4.53 -0.17 -22.35
CA ALA A 168 5.76 -0.96 -22.37
C ALA A 168 5.56 -2.44 -21.99
N VAL A 169 4.46 -2.80 -21.33
CA VAL A 169 4.19 -4.18 -20.89
C VAL A 169 2.75 -4.58 -21.16
N ASP A 170 2.45 -5.87 -21.23
CA ASP A 170 1.08 -6.39 -21.39
C ASP A 170 0.50 -6.99 -20.08
N CYS A 171 1.29 -7.09 -19.01
CA CYS A 171 0.84 -7.65 -17.74
C CYS A 171 -0.13 -6.73 -16.98
N GLU A 172 -0.75 -7.26 -15.91
CA GLU A 172 -1.70 -6.50 -15.11
C GLU A 172 -0.97 -5.45 -14.25
N LEU A 173 -1.31 -4.17 -14.40
CA LEU A 173 -0.78 -3.10 -13.53
C LEU A 173 -1.72 -2.89 -12.35
N LYS A 174 -1.18 -2.79 -11.13
CA LYS A 174 -1.92 -2.53 -9.88
C LYS A 174 -1.50 -1.18 -9.31
N LEU A 175 -2.47 -0.35 -8.89
CA LEU A 175 -2.19 0.90 -8.17
C LEU A 175 -2.53 0.75 -6.68
N LEU A 176 -1.56 1.08 -5.81
CA LEU A 176 -1.75 1.06 -4.35
C LEU A 176 -2.39 2.36 -3.87
N VAL A 177 -3.71 2.38 -3.72
CA VAL A 177 -4.49 3.63 -3.73
C VAL A 177 -4.38 4.47 -2.45
N ASN A 178 -4.25 3.87 -1.27
CA ASN A 178 -4.35 4.59 0.00
C ASN A 178 -3.05 4.62 0.83
N GLU A 179 -1.91 4.29 0.22
CA GLU A 179 -0.63 4.44 0.90
C GLU A 179 -0.24 5.93 1.00
N GLY A 180 -0.26 6.46 2.21
CA GLY A 180 0.13 7.85 2.48
C GLY A 180 1.61 8.03 2.83
N CYS A 181 2.55 7.39 2.11
CA CYS A 181 3.98 7.69 2.28
C CYS A 181 4.31 9.11 1.80
N LEU A 182 5.40 9.71 2.29
CA LEU A 182 5.87 11.00 1.74
C LEU A 182 6.15 10.84 0.24
N TYR A 183 5.81 11.85 -0.56
CA TYR A 183 6.21 11.87 -1.97
C TYR A 183 7.73 11.91 -2.08
N GLN A 184 8.32 11.02 -2.90
CA GLN A 184 9.78 10.88 -3.03
C GLN A 184 10.46 10.70 -1.66
N CYS A 185 9.85 9.85 -0.82
CA CYS A 185 10.24 9.72 0.59
C CYS A 185 11.72 9.32 0.73
N PRO A 186 12.57 10.15 1.37
CA PRO A 186 14.00 9.84 1.52
C PRO A 186 14.27 8.66 2.47
N PHE A 187 13.29 8.29 3.29
CA PHE A 187 13.39 7.17 4.22
C PHE A 187 12.94 5.85 3.59
N ARG A 188 12.24 5.86 2.45
CA ARG A 188 11.47 4.71 1.95
C ARG A 188 12.31 3.45 1.80
N TYR A 189 13.46 3.57 1.12
CA TYR A 189 14.39 2.47 0.93
C TYR A 189 14.93 1.91 2.25
N ALA A 190 15.45 2.77 3.12
CA ALA A 190 16.02 2.37 4.39
C ALA A 190 14.98 1.77 5.36
N HIS A 191 13.76 2.31 5.34
CA HIS A 191 12.66 1.87 6.19
C HIS A 191 12.13 0.50 5.78
N PHE A 192 11.95 0.26 4.47
CA PHE A 192 11.54 -1.07 3.99
C PHE A 192 12.63 -2.12 4.18
N ASN A 193 13.90 -1.74 4.05
CA ASN A 193 15.01 -2.64 4.38
C ASN A 193 15.02 -2.98 5.87
N PHE A 194 14.80 -1.99 6.74
CA PHE A 194 14.60 -2.22 8.17
C PHE A 194 13.45 -3.21 8.44
N PHE A 195 12.26 -3.00 7.85
CA PHE A 195 11.14 -3.94 8.01
C PHE A 195 11.49 -5.35 7.54
N SER A 196 12.19 -5.48 6.40
CA SER A 196 12.59 -6.77 5.83
C SER A 196 13.47 -7.58 6.79
N HIS A 197 14.32 -6.92 7.58
CA HIS A 197 15.17 -7.56 8.58
C HIS A 197 14.48 -7.73 9.94
N ALA A 198 13.64 -6.78 10.36
CA ALA A 198 12.90 -6.83 11.62
C ALA A 198 11.78 -7.89 11.61
N PHE A 199 11.12 -8.06 10.46
CA PHE A 199 9.99 -8.96 10.23
C PHE A 199 10.29 -10.04 9.19
N GLY A 200 11.58 -10.38 9.04
CA GLY A 200 12.06 -11.50 8.24
C GLY A 200 12.70 -12.60 9.10
N PRO A 201 13.43 -13.54 8.48
CA PRO A 201 13.94 -14.68 9.22
C PRO A 201 15.11 -14.31 10.14
N GLN A 202 15.30 -15.07 11.22
CA GLN A 202 16.31 -14.82 12.24
C GLN A 202 17.75 -14.74 11.69
N PRO A 203 18.68 -13.99 12.31
CA PRO A 203 18.48 -13.19 13.52
C PRO A 203 17.78 -11.86 13.22
N ARG A 204 16.77 -11.52 14.03
CA ARG A 204 16.05 -10.25 13.97
C ARG A 204 16.76 -9.21 14.86
N PRO A 205 16.86 -7.95 14.43
CA PRO A 205 17.39 -6.87 15.26
C PRO A 205 16.51 -6.67 16.51
N ASN A 206 17.13 -6.35 17.64
CA ASN A 206 16.41 -5.90 18.84
C ASN A 206 16.14 -4.39 18.72
N VAL A 207 14.97 -4.04 18.19
CA VAL A 207 14.62 -2.66 17.86
C VAL A 207 13.98 -1.97 19.08
N LEU A 208 14.57 -0.87 19.52
CA LEU A 208 14.01 -0.03 20.60
C LEU A 208 12.99 0.99 20.08
N THR A 209 13.25 1.59 18.92
CA THR A 209 12.36 2.54 18.25
C THR A 209 12.55 2.51 16.73
N ASP A 210 11.52 2.89 16.00
CA ASP A 210 11.52 3.10 14.55
C ASP A 210 11.76 4.58 14.24
N TYR A 211 13.04 4.94 14.06
CA TYR A 211 13.46 6.29 13.68
C TYR A 211 12.73 6.80 12.43
N TYR A 212 12.56 5.95 11.42
CA TYR A 212 11.98 6.38 10.14
C TYR A 212 10.51 6.77 10.32
N TYR A 213 9.77 5.96 11.09
CA TYR A 213 8.39 6.25 11.44
C TYR A 213 8.25 7.55 12.25
N GLU A 214 8.98 7.67 13.35
CA GLU A 214 8.93 8.85 14.22
C GLU A 214 9.26 10.14 13.46
N ARG A 215 10.30 10.11 12.61
CA ARG A 215 10.68 11.26 11.79
C ARG A 215 9.64 11.59 10.74
N CYS A 216 9.05 10.59 10.09
CA CYS A 216 7.97 10.79 9.12
C CYS A 216 6.76 11.49 9.78
N ILE A 217 6.32 11.01 10.94
CA ILE A 217 5.20 11.60 11.70
C ILE A 217 5.53 13.03 12.13
N LEU A 218 6.71 13.27 12.70
CA LEU A 218 7.13 14.62 13.13
C LEU A 218 7.18 15.63 11.97
N LEU A 219 7.61 15.20 10.77
CA LEU A 219 7.60 16.07 9.60
C LEU A 219 6.16 16.47 9.22
N ARG A 220 5.20 15.55 9.30
CA ARG A 220 3.79 15.81 8.98
C ARG A 220 3.10 16.70 10.01
N ILE A 221 3.46 16.57 11.29
CA ILE A 221 2.97 17.47 12.35
C ILE A 221 3.44 18.91 12.09
N LYS A 222 4.70 19.07 11.67
CA LYS A 222 5.27 20.39 11.33
C LYS A 222 4.71 20.96 10.03
N ASP A 223 4.44 20.08 9.07
CA ASP A 223 3.99 20.45 7.74
C ASP A 223 2.93 19.47 7.20
N PRO A 224 1.62 19.72 7.45
CA PRO A 224 0.55 18.87 6.97
C PRO A 224 0.40 18.88 5.44
N ARG A 225 1.08 19.79 4.71
CA ARG A 225 1.13 19.74 3.24
C ARG A 225 1.71 18.43 2.76
N LEU A 226 2.56 17.79 3.57
CA LEU A 226 3.10 16.47 3.28
C LEU A 226 2.03 15.39 3.19
N ILE A 227 0.85 15.55 3.82
CA ILE A 227 -0.29 14.63 3.70
C ILE A 227 -0.97 14.81 2.35
N ILE A 228 -1.19 16.05 1.93
CA ILE A 228 -1.78 16.38 0.63
C ILE A 228 -0.84 16.00 -0.53
N ASN A 229 0.47 16.16 -0.34
CA ASN A 229 1.49 15.82 -1.34
C ASN A 229 1.66 14.30 -1.53
N SER A 230 1.32 13.48 -0.53
CA SER A 230 1.39 12.03 -0.64
C SER A 230 0.58 11.53 -1.85
N PRO A 231 1.12 10.62 -2.67
CA PRO A 231 0.51 10.25 -3.94
C PRO A 231 -0.54 9.12 -3.78
N TRP A 232 -1.40 9.26 -2.77
CA TRP A 232 -2.62 8.46 -2.68
C TRP A 232 -3.61 8.87 -3.80
N ILE A 233 -4.56 7.99 -4.08
CA ILE A 233 -5.63 8.13 -5.07
C ILE A 233 -6.95 8.03 -4.31
N ARG A 234 -7.84 9.03 -4.41
CA ARG A 234 -9.14 8.97 -3.73
C ARG A 234 -10.04 7.92 -4.37
N PRO A 235 -11.01 7.38 -3.62
CA PRO A 235 -12.08 6.57 -4.19
C PRO A 235 -12.76 7.22 -5.40
N GLU A 236 -13.01 8.52 -5.34
CA GLU A 236 -13.62 9.29 -6.42
C GLU A 236 -12.74 9.37 -7.67
N ASP A 237 -11.41 9.31 -7.52
CA ASP A 237 -10.47 9.59 -8.60
C ASP A 237 -10.04 8.32 -9.37
N ILE A 238 -10.40 7.12 -8.91
CA ILE A 238 -9.91 5.86 -9.53
C ILE A 238 -10.33 5.70 -11.00
N HIS A 239 -11.45 6.31 -11.41
CA HIS A 239 -11.93 6.26 -12.78
C HIS A 239 -11.02 7.01 -13.76
N GLU A 240 -10.25 7.99 -13.29
CA GLU A 240 -9.27 8.74 -14.10
C GLU A 240 -8.13 7.85 -14.58
N TYR A 241 -7.89 6.72 -13.91
CA TYR A 241 -6.82 5.77 -14.22
C TYR A 241 -7.27 4.63 -15.15
N ALA A 242 -8.50 4.67 -15.68
CA ALA A 242 -9.09 3.57 -16.44
C ALA A 242 -8.28 3.16 -17.69
N ASP A 243 -7.60 4.12 -18.32
CA ASP A 243 -6.74 3.89 -19.49
C ASP A 243 -5.39 3.25 -19.12
N VAL A 244 -5.03 3.25 -17.83
CA VAL A 244 -3.82 2.59 -17.29
C VAL A 244 -4.18 1.23 -16.70
N THR A 245 -5.20 1.18 -15.85
CA THR A 245 -5.65 -0.05 -15.21
C THR A 245 -7.05 0.04 -14.60
N ASN A 246 -7.67 -1.12 -14.41
CA ASN A 246 -8.88 -1.30 -13.60
C ASN A 246 -8.62 -2.01 -12.27
N VAL A 247 -7.35 -2.13 -11.85
CA VAL A 247 -6.94 -2.92 -10.69
C VAL A 247 -6.35 -2.05 -9.59
N PHE A 248 -7.04 -2.03 -8.45
CA PHE A 248 -6.72 -1.17 -7.33
C PHE A 248 -6.45 -2.00 -6.08
N LYS A 249 -5.31 -1.75 -5.45
CA LYS A 249 -4.87 -2.42 -4.23
C LYS A 249 -5.00 -1.47 -3.05
N ILE A 250 -5.70 -1.91 -2.01
CA ILE A 250 -5.88 -1.17 -0.77
C ILE A 250 -4.82 -1.65 0.22
N GLY A 251 -4.00 -0.75 0.78
CA GLY A 251 -3.06 -1.00 1.87
C GLY A 251 -3.77 -1.14 3.23
N GLY A 252 -3.01 -1.47 4.28
CA GLY A 252 -3.56 -1.57 5.64
C GLY A 252 -3.75 -2.97 6.22
N ARG A 253 -2.88 -3.93 5.90
CA ARG A 253 -2.89 -5.27 6.53
C ARG A 253 -2.69 -5.24 8.05
N THR A 254 -2.18 -4.14 8.58
CA THR A 254 -1.96 -3.91 10.01
C THR A 254 -3.15 -3.23 10.70
N HIS A 255 -4.29 -3.10 10.01
CA HIS A 255 -5.50 -2.52 10.57
C HIS A 255 -6.58 -3.55 10.87
N TYR A 256 -7.51 -3.16 11.73
CA TYR A 256 -8.69 -3.94 12.06
C TYR A 256 -9.66 -4.05 10.88
N ILE A 257 -10.45 -5.13 10.87
CA ILE A 257 -11.38 -5.47 9.79
C ILE A 257 -12.38 -4.35 9.49
N ASN A 258 -12.90 -3.66 10.52
CA ASN A 258 -13.84 -2.55 10.34
C ASN A 258 -13.25 -1.39 9.50
N TRP A 259 -11.97 -1.09 9.68
CA TRP A 259 -11.26 -0.07 8.90
C TRP A 259 -11.04 -0.54 7.46
N ILE A 260 -10.70 -1.82 7.28
CA ILE A 260 -10.53 -2.42 5.95
C ILE A 260 -11.87 -2.38 5.20
N LEU A 261 -12.97 -2.80 5.83
CA LEU A 261 -14.31 -2.72 5.27
C LEU A 261 -14.74 -1.29 4.94
N ASN A 262 -14.32 -0.30 5.74
CA ASN A 262 -14.56 1.11 5.43
C ASN A 262 -13.88 1.51 4.11
N CYS A 263 -12.62 1.13 3.94
CA CYS A 263 -11.89 1.39 2.70
C CYS A 263 -12.53 0.65 1.52
N VAL A 264 -12.88 -0.64 1.68
CA VAL A 264 -13.53 -1.42 0.62
C VAL A 264 -14.81 -0.74 0.16
N ARG A 265 -15.71 -0.37 1.08
CA ARG A 265 -16.94 0.36 0.74
C ARG A 265 -16.65 1.67 0.00
N ALA A 266 -15.70 2.47 0.50
CA ALA A 266 -15.34 3.73 -0.13
C ALA A 266 -14.92 3.55 -1.61
N TYR A 267 -14.00 2.61 -1.88
CA TYR A 267 -13.53 2.34 -3.25
C TYR A 267 -14.57 1.60 -4.11
N THR A 268 -15.42 0.76 -3.52
CA THR A 268 -16.56 0.12 -4.21
C THR A 268 -17.55 1.17 -4.69
N ASP A 269 -17.91 2.12 -3.82
CA ASP A 269 -18.91 3.16 -4.12
C ASP A 269 -18.33 4.34 -4.90
N GLU A 270 -17.00 4.38 -5.10
CA GLU A 270 -16.26 5.49 -5.72
C GLU A 270 -16.59 6.83 -5.04
N ARG A 271 -16.81 6.78 -3.72
CA ARG A 271 -17.27 7.91 -2.94
C ARG A 271 -16.95 7.73 -1.46
N TYR A 272 -16.48 8.79 -0.83
CA TYR A 272 -16.33 8.85 0.61
C TYR A 272 -16.67 10.23 1.15
N ASP A 273 -17.71 10.31 1.99
CA ASP A 273 -18.16 11.52 2.66
C ASP A 273 -17.67 11.51 4.11
N GLY A 274 -16.38 11.84 4.32
CA GLY A 274 -15.76 11.80 5.65
C GLY A 274 -14.34 12.35 5.69
N ASN A 275 -13.62 12.05 6.78
CA ASN A 275 -12.22 12.43 6.94
C ASN A 275 -11.32 11.53 6.09
N LEU A 276 -10.56 12.09 5.16
CA LEU A 276 -9.57 11.37 4.34
C LEU A 276 -8.63 10.50 5.19
N MET A 277 -8.28 10.96 6.40
CA MET A 277 -7.38 10.24 7.31
C MET A 277 -7.92 8.86 7.72
N ASP A 278 -9.23 8.63 7.61
CA ASP A 278 -9.85 7.33 7.87
C ASP A 278 -9.59 6.31 6.75
N LEU A 279 -9.03 6.73 5.61
CA LEU A 279 -8.71 5.85 4.49
C LEU A 279 -7.22 5.58 4.35
N LEU A 280 -6.34 6.39 4.94
CA LEU A 280 -4.89 6.32 4.70
C LEU A 280 -4.17 5.37 5.68
N ASP A 281 -3.30 4.50 5.17
CA ASP A 281 -2.55 3.49 5.96
C ASP A 281 -1.33 4.09 6.71
N CYS A 282 -0.62 5.06 6.12
CA CYS A 282 0.71 5.48 6.57
C CYS A 282 0.81 6.83 7.36
N PRO A 283 -0.24 7.65 7.49
CA PRO A 283 -0.30 8.73 8.49
C PRO A 283 -1.48 8.59 9.47
N LYS A 284 -2.07 7.40 9.63
CA LYS A 284 -3.32 7.21 10.39
C LYS A 284 -3.26 7.70 11.84
N ASP A 285 -2.10 7.59 12.50
CA ASP A 285 -1.93 8.10 13.87
C ASP A 285 -2.15 9.62 13.99
N LEU A 286 -2.16 10.33 12.87
CA LEU A 286 -2.49 11.75 12.81
C LEU A 286 -3.98 12.03 12.59
N LYS A 287 -4.85 11.01 12.51
CA LYS A 287 -6.30 11.18 12.28
C LYS A 287 -6.98 11.97 13.40
N ASP A 288 -6.46 11.86 14.63
CA ASP A 288 -7.00 12.57 15.80
C ASP A 288 -6.43 13.99 15.89
N LEU A 289 -5.43 14.33 15.07
CA LEU A 289 -4.89 15.68 14.94
C LEU A 289 -5.52 16.43 13.76
N TYR A 290 -5.66 15.75 12.61
CA TYR A 290 -6.12 16.37 11.37
C TYR A 290 -7.46 15.81 10.89
N TYR A 291 -8.32 16.73 10.48
CA TYR A 291 -9.53 16.45 9.72
C TYR A 291 -9.40 17.06 8.33
N ILE A 292 -9.47 16.21 7.30
CA ILE A 292 -9.44 16.63 5.90
C ILE A 292 -10.71 16.07 5.26
N SER A 293 -11.70 16.93 5.03
CA SER A 293 -12.92 16.53 4.30
C SER A 293 -12.51 16.01 2.92
N ASN A 294 -12.83 14.75 2.64
CA ASN A 294 -12.49 14.14 1.35
C ASN A 294 -13.12 14.89 0.16
N ARG A 295 -14.27 15.53 0.39
CA ARG A 295 -15.00 16.35 -0.59
C ARG A 295 -14.32 17.68 -0.90
N ASP A 296 -13.52 18.22 0.01
CA ASP A 296 -12.78 19.46 -0.23
C ASP A 296 -11.68 19.28 -1.30
N LEU A 297 -11.41 18.03 -1.70
CA LEU A 297 -10.38 17.64 -2.65
C LEU A 297 -10.93 17.35 -4.05
N ASP A 298 -12.24 17.52 -4.28
CA ASP A 298 -12.93 17.11 -5.52
C ASP A 298 -12.31 17.66 -6.81
N TYR A 299 -11.78 18.89 -6.74
CA TYR A 299 -11.18 19.55 -7.90
C TYR A 299 -9.68 19.26 -8.05
N ALA A 300 -9.03 18.61 -7.07
CA ALA A 300 -7.58 18.52 -7.00
C ALA A 300 -6.98 17.64 -8.10
N ILE A 301 -7.69 16.58 -8.50
CA ILE A 301 -7.25 15.66 -9.55
C ILE A 301 -7.05 16.37 -10.90
N ASN A 302 -7.87 17.39 -11.20
CA ASN A 302 -7.74 18.18 -12.43
C ASN A 302 -6.40 18.92 -12.52
N HIS A 303 -5.84 19.31 -11.37
CA HIS A 303 -4.50 19.88 -11.30
C HIS A 303 -3.43 18.79 -11.26
N TRP A 304 -3.61 17.76 -10.42
CA TRP A 304 -2.59 16.72 -10.23
C TRP A 304 -2.27 15.93 -11.49
N LYS A 305 -3.25 15.67 -12.37
CA LYS A 305 -3.04 14.99 -13.66
C LYS A 305 -1.96 15.64 -14.54
N ASN A 306 -1.77 16.95 -14.40
CA ASN A 306 -0.83 17.74 -15.21
C ASN A 306 0.25 18.40 -14.34
N CYS A 307 0.42 17.95 -13.10
CA CYS A 307 1.34 18.59 -12.17
C CYS A 307 2.79 18.21 -12.52
N PRO A 308 3.65 19.18 -12.89
CA PRO A 308 5.06 18.89 -13.19
C PRO A 308 5.88 18.59 -11.93
N THR A 309 5.25 18.63 -10.73
CA THR A 309 5.88 18.45 -9.41
C THR A 309 6.99 19.43 -9.06
N VAL A 310 7.09 20.54 -9.80
CA VAL A 310 7.91 21.70 -9.44
C VAL A 310 7.12 22.58 -8.46
N CYS A 311 7.06 22.13 -7.20
CA CYS A 311 6.20 22.73 -6.18
C CYS A 311 6.57 24.18 -5.79
N ALA A 312 7.82 24.59 -6.03
CA ALA A 312 8.31 25.92 -5.70
C ALA A 312 7.51 27.05 -6.40
N ASP A 313 7.10 26.81 -7.64
CA ASP A 313 6.47 27.83 -8.48
C ASP A 313 4.94 27.71 -8.53
N CYS A 314 4.39 26.50 -8.30
CA CYS A 314 2.96 26.23 -8.45
C CYS A 314 2.11 26.68 -7.24
N GLY A 315 2.54 26.37 -6.02
CA GLY A 315 1.79 26.71 -4.79
C GLY A 315 0.47 25.95 -4.55
N PHE A 316 -0.07 25.23 -5.54
CA PHE A 316 -1.39 24.58 -5.47
C PHE A 316 -1.62 23.75 -4.20
N CYS A 317 -0.72 22.80 -3.89
CA CYS A 317 -0.88 21.94 -2.72
C CYS A 317 -0.77 22.70 -1.40
N ARG A 318 -0.01 23.79 -1.34
CA ARG A 318 0.05 24.66 -0.15
C ARG A 318 -1.30 25.32 0.07
N ASP A 319 -1.85 25.96 -0.96
CA ASP A 319 -3.12 26.66 -0.89
C ASP A 319 -4.29 25.67 -0.64
N LEU A 320 -4.21 24.45 -1.19
CA LEU A 320 -5.16 23.37 -0.91
C LEU A 320 -5.07 22.92 0.56
N THR A 321 -3.87 22.81 1.11
CA THR A 321 -3.67 22.43 2.52
C THR A 321 -4.29 23.47 3.45
N GLU A 322 -4.05 24.76 3.20
CA GLU A 322 -4.60 25.85 4.02
C GLU A 322 -6.14 25.87 4.05
N LYS A 323 -6.78 25.44 2.96
CA LYS A 323 -8.24 25.41 2.82
C LYS A 323 -8.87 24.13 3.37
N ALA A 324 -8.25 22.97 3.10
CA ALA A 324 -8.87 21.67 3.35
C ALA A 324 -8.49 21.08 4.72
N VAL A 325 -7.28 21.38 5.22
CA VAL A 325 -6.79 20.78 6.47
C VAL A 325 -7.32 21.55 7.67
N ARG A 326 -8.05 20.83 8.52
CA ARG A 326 -8.57 21.31 9.79
C ARG A 326 -7.94 20.54 10.94
N VAL A 327 -7.95 21.14 12.11
CA VAL A 327 -7.41 20.59 13.36
C VAL A 327 -8.46 20.70 14.46
N TYR A 328 -8.44 19.74 15.38
CA TYR A 328 -9.34 19.71 16.52
C TYR A 328 -8.83 20.64 17.63
N THR A 329 -9.69 21.51 18.17
CA THR A 329 -9.27 22.52 19.17
C THR A 329 -8.99 21.99 20.57
N GLY A 330 -9.44 20.78 20.92
CA GLY A 330 -9.42 20.23 22.28
C GLY A 330 -8.55 18.99 22.47
N GLY A 331 -7.84 18.53 21.44
CA GLY A 331 -7.00 17.34 21.52
C GLY A 331 -7.60 16.05 20.93
N GLY A 332 -8.65 16.12 20.11
CA GLY A 332 -8.90 15.09 19.08
C GLY A 332 -10.12 14.20 19.29
N THR A 333 -11.31 14.79 19.41
CA THR A 333 -12.58 14.03 19.33
C THR A 333 -13.54 14.64 18.31
N GLU A 334 -14.38 13.80 17.68
CA GLU A 334 -15.38 14.24 16.67
C GLU A 334 -16.41 15.25 17.22
N SER A 335 -16.54 15.35 18.56
CA SER A 335 -17.38 16.33 19.24
C SER A 335 -16.74 17.71 19.39
N GLU A 336 -15.48 17.88 18.99
CA GLU A 336 -14.75 19.14 19.13
C GLU A 336 -14.90 20.05 17.91
N ARG A 337 -14.69 21.35 18.17
CA ARG A 337 -14.67 22.34 17.11
C ARG A 337 -13.45 22.13 16.21
N LEU A 338 -13.69 22.11 14.91
CA LEU A 338 -12.65 22.16 13.89
C LEU A 338 -12.28 23.61 13.56
N ILE A 339 -11.00 23.90 13.46
CA ILE A 339 -10.47 25.15 12.93
C ILE A 339 -9.48 24.88 11.81
N GLU A 340 -9.33 25.84 10.89
CA GLU A 340 -8.37 25.74 9.78
C GLU A 340 -6.94 25.72 10.33
N TRP A 341 -6.09 24.86 9.76
CA TRP A 341 -4.68 24.74 10.16
C TRP A 341 -3.92 26.07 10.08
N SER A 342 -4.20 26.88 9.05
CA SER A 342 -3.57 28.19 8.83
C SER A 342 -3.72 29.12 10.04
N LYS A 343 -4.85 29.06 10.74
CA LYS A 343 -5.11 29.88 11.93
C LYS A 343 -4.22 29.54 13.13
N ILE A 344 -3.73 28.30 13.23
CA ILE A 344 -2.79 27.89 14.30
C ILE A 344 -1.33 28.17 13.90
N ALA A 345 -1.00 27.93 12.62
CA ALA A 345 0.35 28.13 12.12
C ALA A 345 0.83 29.59 12.29
N ASP A 346 -0.07 30.56 12.09
CA ASP A 346 0.22 31.98 12.28
C ASP A 346 0.44 32.36 13.76
N GLU A 347 -0.29 31.74 14.70
CA GLU A 347 -0.14 32.02 16.14
C GLU A 347 1.18 31.48 16.72
N THR A 348 1.72 30.40 16.16
CA THR A 348 2.99 29.79 16.60
C THR A 348 4.22 30.45 15.99
N ALA A 349 4.10 31.08 14.82
CA ALA A 349 5.18 31.86 14.19
C ALA A 349 5.49 33.17 14.94
N VAL A 350 4.55 33.70 15.73
CA VAL A 350 4.74 34.92 16.54
C VAL A 350 5.55 34.66 17.83
N HIS A 351 5.81 33.39 18.16
CA HIS A 351 6.48 32.98 19.40
C HIS A 351 7.78 32.16 19.18
N ALA A 352 8.32 32.14 17.96
CA ALA A 352 9.58 31.45 17.61
C ALA A 352 10.77 32.42 17.44
#